data_AF-A0A4P2Q312-F1
#
_entry.id   AF-A0A4P2Q312-F1
#
_cell.length_a   1.000
_cell.length_b   1.000
_cell.length_c   1.000
_cell.angle_alpha   90.00
_cell.angle_beta   90.00
_cell.angle_gamma   90.00
#
_symmetry.space_group_name_H-M   'P 1'
#
loop_
_entity.id
_entity.type
_entity.pdbx_description
1 polymer ?
#
loop_
_entity_poly.entity_id
_entity_poly.type
_entity_poly.pdbx_seq_one_letter_code
_entity_poly.pdbx_strand_id
1 'polypeptide(L)'
;MSESPVPASVSRSPSPGDGTSPVGRGATSARARRGGFLVAGALAALAAGACGGKVVVDGVAPLEGEGAGGSAPAGGGSAFPPGAPPASPSGAGVGDDLGEGGAPPIPPLVATEHHVPFGTPTPVAIPPGTLGFTAIARRDTPSPSFEPVGIKEIRDPEGAPLAADYSIPGTLAFFYNQGIGTAAVPQTGTTASVPLVPGIYWVTVGDGTSEDPDLLAHLTVWRRQTLDGRFHGGIIDINAFIAGDAHPAEYVQQALRTAYQGYVGLRVGRITPHSLGREWARIDEENLPHVFEQTAGAPGRPALNVVVVSQLDGALLGASGATPSVPAVALEHGTRLSGLVVVLYGNPVIDTIILRHELGHLAGLFHTTEIQPGFGDPLDDTAQCDDVNRQMESCPDFSNVMFPTGGDFSGKITPQQTTVMQASAFYRGIVEEGGGAADPLPVDPGTPASGPSSAPPAGDAPPRGPAPAPGRGAWAAALPPRAATLLAGHFCAHSVAAGVDYFALLRAAGGAGVDPLLAVGRDPGAPAHVRARALAAVGRAAAPPAGALAELEALAADPRLPRVARLGAIQGVASASPAAARALAARLIADPDEVVERMAIHAAR
;
A
#
# COMPACT_ATOMS: atom_id res chain seq x y z
N MET A 1 -0.30 -18.24 73.30
CA MET A 1 0.95 -18.06 74.07
C MET A 1 1.98 -17.58 73.05
N SER A 2 2.06 -16.25 72.86
CA SER A 2 3.08 -15.36 73.47
C SER A 2 4.44 -15.59 72.80
N GLU A 3 5.18 -14.61 72.27
CA GLU A 3 5.18 -13.16 72.38
C GLU A 3 6.08 -12.56 71.27
N SER A 4 5.88 -11.26 71.02
CA SER A 4 6.67 -10.33 70.17
C SER A 4 8.04 -9.99 70.83
N PRO A 5 8.99 -9.19 70.26
CA PRO A 5 8.76 -7.84 69.69
C PRO A 5 9.67 -7.30 68.54
N VAL A 6 9.23 -6.15 68.02
CA VAL A 6 9.80 -5.13 67.10
C VAL A 6 10.77 -4.17 67.88
N PRO A 7 11.22 -2.93 67.49
CA PRO A 7 11.06 -2.07 66.26
C PRO A 7 12.25 -1.14 65.85
N ALA A 8 12.09 -0.41 64.72
CA ALA A 8 12.36 1.04 64.47
C ALA A 8 12.42 1.32 62.94
N SER A 9 12.02 2.45 62.33
CA SER A 9 11.34 3.70 62.71
C SER A 9 11.05 4.54 61.43
N VAL A 10 10.14 5.51 61.53
CA VAL A 10 9.49 6.31 60.45
C VAL A 10 9.91 7.80 60.52
N SER A 11 9.91 8.54 59.40
CA SER A 11 9.54 9.98 59.30
C SER A 11 9.34 10.37 57.82
N ARG A 12 8.20 10.88 57.31
CA ARG A 12 7.37 12.10 57.51
C ARG A 12 7.90 13.39 56.86
N SER A 13 7.13 13.89 55.89
CA SER A 13 7.16 15.20 55.22
C SER A 13 6.78 16.37 56.15
N PRO A 14 7.00 17.62 55.69
CA PRO A 14 6.09 18.71 56.01
C PRO A 14 5.67 19.61 54.80
N SER A 15 4.60 20.35 55.05
CA SER A 15 3.80 21.24 54.18
C SER A 15 4.26 22.74 54.27
N PRO A 16 3.61 23.70 53.59
CA PRO A 16 4.17 25.00 53.16
C PRO A 16 3.92 26.18 54.13
N GLY A 17 4.57 27.34 53.87
CA GLY A 17 4.31 28.59 54.59
C GLY A 17 4.95 29.85 53.99
N ASP A 18 4.20 30.95 54.08
CA ASP A 18 4.34 32.31 53.54
C ASP A 18 5.57 33.15 53.99
N GLY A 19 5.83 34.28 53.29
CA GLY A 19 6.54 35.44 53.89
C GLY A 19 7.23 36.46 52.97
N THR A 20 6.49 37.49 52.53
CA THR A 20 6.82 38.94 52.36
C THR A 20 8.24 39.51 52.09
N SER A 21 8.38 40.25 50.95
CA SER A 21 8.93 41.63 50.65
C SER A 21 10.16 42.23 51.39
N PRO A 22 11.02 43.12 50.77
CA PRO A 22 10.60 44.36 50.06
C PRO A 22 11.47 44.96 48.90
N VAL A 23 10.77 45.80 48.08
CA VAL A 23 11.14 47.12 47.46
C VAL A 23 12.42 47.29 46.62
N GLY A 24 12.24 47.74 45.36
CA GLY A 24 13.28 48.52 44.64
C GLY A 24 13.17 48.72 43.11
N ARG A 25 12.27 49.62 42.66
CA ARG A 25 12.32 50.52 41.47
C ARG A 25 12.81 50.03 40.09
N GLY A 26 11.98 50.29 39.05
CA GLY A 26 12.46 50.62 37.71
C GLY A 26 11.49 50.29 36.57
N ALA A 27 10.59 51.22 36.23
CA ALA A 27 9.74 51.14 35.04
C ALA A 27 10.51 51.42 33.75
N THR A 28 10.27 50.66 32.68
CA THR A 28 9.71 51.18 31.41
C THR A 28 9.58 50.07 30.34
N SER A 29 8.37 50.04 29.78
CA SER A 29 7.89 49.42 28.55
C SER A 29 8.87 49.35 27.36
N ALA A 30 8.87 48.23 26.61
CA ALA A 30 8.28 48.15 25.27
C ALA A 30 8.71 46.90 24.47
N ARG A 31 7.75 46.41 23.65
CA ARG A 31 7.85 45.46 22.52
C ARG A 31 8.02 43.97 22.84
N ALA A 32 6.86 43.33 23.03
CA ALA A 32 6.65 41.95 22.62
C ALA A 32 6.76 41.84 21.08
N ARG A 33 7.78 41.13 20.59
CA ARG A 33 7.76 40.48 19.28
C ARG A 33 7.31 39.03 19.51
N ARG A 34 6.04 38.74 19.22
CA ARG A 34 5.60 37.38 18.90
C ARG A 34 5.79 37.19 17.39
N GLY A 35 6.73 36.32 17.03
CA GLY A 35 6.78 35.62 15.75
C GLY A 35 7.22 34.21 16.13
N GLY A 36 6.45 33.16 15.90
CA GLY A 36 5.94 32.77 14.59
C GLY A 36 6.71 31.53 14.18
N PHE A 37 6.49 30.42 14.88
CA PHE A 37 6.99 29.10 14.54
C PHE A 37 5.96 28.10 15.08
N LEU A 38 5.37 27.31 14.17
CA LEU A 38 4.56 26.08 14.34
C LEU A 38 3.37 26.08 13.34
N VAL A 39 3.66 26.04 12.04
CA VAL A 39 2.67 25.64 11.01
C VAL A 39 3.27 24.66 9.98
N ALA A 40 4.58 24.41 9.99
CA ALA A 40 5.24 23.55 8.98
C ALA A 40 5.06 22.02 9.19
N GLY A 41 4.48 21.57 10.31
CA GLY A 41 4.33 20.13 10.60
C GLY A 41 3.12 19.46 9.96
N ALA A 42 2.03 20.18 9.72
CA ALA A 42 0.78 19.59 9.24
C ALA A 42 0.77 19.23 7.75
N LEU A 43 1.56 19.93 6.91
CA LEU A 43 1.62 19.64 5.48
C LEU A 43 2.45 18.39 5.12
N ALA A 44 3.45 18.02 5.93
CA ALA A 44 4.27 16.82 5.68
C ALA A 44 3.54 15.52 6.06
N ALA A 45 2.62 15.58 7.03
CA ALA A 45 1.77 14.44 7.40
C ALA A 45 0.65 14.16 6.38
N LEU A 46 0.25 15.17 5.59
CA LEU A 46 -0.82 15.05 4.59
C LEU A 46 -0.43 14.25 3.33
N ALA A 47 0.87 14.05 3.08
CA ALA A 47 1.38 13.18 2.02
C ALA A 47 1.68 11.74 2.50
N ALA A 48 1.54 11.47 3.81
CA ALA A 48 2.01 10.23 4.43
C ALA A 48 0.98 9.07 4.44
N GLY A 49 -0.24 9.27 3.91
CA GLY A 49 -1.33 8.29 4.01
C GLY A 49 -1.27 7.06 3.10
N ALA A 50 -0.39 7.03 2.09
CA ALA A 50 -0.29 5.86 1.20
C ALA A 50 0.79 4.88 1.70
N CYS A 51 0.41 3.81 2.39
CA CYS A 51 1.30 2.67 2.58
C CYS A 51 1.46 1.94 1.24
N GLY A 52 2.28 2.50 0.34
CA GLY A 52 2.77 1.77 -0.81
C GLY A 52 4.16 1.23 -0.49
N GLY A 53 4.39 -0.05 -0.73
CA GLY A 53 5.70 -0.70 -0.66
C GLY A 53 6.31 -0.97 -2.02
N LYS A 54 7.64 -0.80 -2.10
CA LYS A 54 8.54 -0.91 -3.26
C LYS A 54 8.63 -2.29 -3.98
N VAL A 55 7.70 -2.86 -4.76
CA VAL A 55 7.90 -4.19 -5.42
C VAL A 55 9.17 -4.38 -6.32
N VAL A 56 10.19 -5.16 -5.94
CA VAL A 56 11.45 -5.39 -6.69
C VAL A 56 11.54 -6.79 -7.28
N VAL A 57 11.54 -6.89 -8.61
CA VAL A 57 11.60 -8.16 -9.37
C VAL A 57 12.99 -8.74 -9.56
N ASP A 58 13.26 -9.88 -8.91
CA ASP A 58 14.38 -10.76 -9.25
C ASP A 58 13.92 -11.96 -10.10
N GLY A 59 14.58 -12.13 -11.25
CA GLY A 59 14.28 -13.21 -12.19
C GLY A 59 14.84 -14.55 -11.73
N VAL A 60 13.94 -15.53 -11.60
CA VAL A 60 14.23 -16.97 -11.65
C VAL A 60 14.93 -17.30 -12.96
N ALA A 61 16.11 -17.90 -12.90
CA ALA A 61 16.78 -18.44 -14.08
C ALA A 61 15.95 -19.60 -14.67
N PRO A 62 15.87 -19.76 -16.00
CA PRO A 62 15.33 -20.98 -16.59
C PRO A 62 16.21 -22.16 -16.16
N LEU A 63 15.61 -23.20 -15.58
CA LEU A 63 16.23 -24.52 -15.53
C LEU A 63 16.25 -25.09 -16.95
N GLU A 64 17.18 -24.62 -17.77
CA GLU A 64 17.54 -25.29 -19.01
C GLU A 64 18.75 -26.19 -18.74
N GLY A 65 18.48 -27.49 -18.76
CA GLY A 65 19.50 -28.52 -18.76
C GLY A 65 20.09 -28.69 -20.14
N GLU A 66 21.41 -28.85 -20.18
CA GLU A 66 22.10 -29.66 -21.18
C GLU A 66 23.13 -30.52 -20.46
N GLY A 67 23.09 -31.81 -20.77
CA GLY A 67 23.91 -32.83 -20.14
C GLY A 67 25.23 -33.10 -20.85
N ALA A 68 26.18 -33.61 -20.09
CA ALA A 68 27.22 -34.59 -20.43
C ALA A 68 27.93 -34.87 -19.09
N GLY A 69 27.95 -36.08 -18.53
CA GLY A 69 28.49 -37.31 -19.05
C GLY A 69 29.64 -37.73 -18.12
N GLY A 70 29.48 -38.83 -17.36
CA GLY A 70 30.53 -39.33 -16.47
C GLY A 70 30.06 -40.49 -15.57
N SER A 71 30.54 -41.68 -15.86
CA SER A 71 30.09 -42.97 -15.35
C SER A 71 30.69 -43.39 -13.99
N ALA A 72 29.84 -43.97 -13.12
CA ALA A 72 30.03 -45.15 -12.22
C ALA A 72 31.01 -45.08 -11.01
N PRO A 73 30.94 -46.04 -10.04
CA PRO A 73 29.77 -46.55 -9.30
C PRO A 73 30.03 -46.70 -7.76
N ALA A 74 29.02 -47.26 -7.05
CA ALA A 74 29.00 -47.75 -5.66
C ALA A 74 28.88 -46.67 -4.57
N GLY A 75 28.10 -46.80 -3.50
CA GLY A 75 27.24 -47.87 -2.98
C GLY A 75 26.75 -47.41 -1.59
N GLY A 76 25.76 -48.09 -1.03
CA GLY A 76 25.35 -47.89 0.37
C GLY A 76 23.90 -47.44 0.50
N GLY A 77 23.04 -48.40 0.80
CA GLY A 77 21.63 -48.16 1.06
C GLY A 77 21.36 -47.58 2.45
N SER A 78 20.15 -47.06 2.59
CA SER A 78 19.39 -47.19 3.83
C SER A 78 17.91 -47.12 3.49
N ALA A 79 17.18 -48.12 3.99
CA ALA A 79 15.77 -48.34 3.76
C ALA A 79 14.91 -47.42 4.64
N PHE A 80 13.82 -46.91 4.06
CA PHE A 80 12.63 -46.48 4.80
C PHE A 80 11.41 -47.22 4.23
N PRO A 81 10.41 -47.58 5.08
CA PRO A 81 9.39 -48.56 4.74
C PRO A 81 8.28 -47.97 3.84
N PRO A 82 7.58 -48.80 3.04
CA PRO A 82 6.43 -48.37 2.25
C PRO A 82 5.15 -48.48 3.09
N GLY A 83 4.31 -47.46 3.09
CA GLY A 83 3.00 -47.55 3.76
C GLY A 83 2.22 -46.25 3.89
N ALA A 84 1.79 -45.67 2.77
CA ALA A 84 0.64 -44.78 2.76
C ALA A 84 -0.33 -45.27 1.67
N PRO A 85 -1.62 -45.51 2.00
CA PRO A 85 -2.59 -45.97 1.01
C PRO A 85 -2.92 -44.86 0.00
N PRO A 86 -3.37 -45.22 -1.22
CA PRO A 86 -3.69 -44.25 -2.25
C PRO A 86 -4.90 -43.40 -1.86
N ALA A 87 -4.74 -42.07 -1.94
CA ALA A 87 -5.85 -41.14 -1.93
C ALA A 87 -6.79 -41.48 -3.09
N SER A 88 -8.05 -41.79 -2.76
CA SER A 88 -9.10 -42.00 -3.74
C SER A 88 -9.44 -40.68 -4.44
N PRO A 89 -9.71 -40.69 -5.76
CA PRO A 89 -10.18 -39.50 -6.46
C PRO A 89 -11.62 -39.24 -6.01
N SER A 90 -11.83 -38.16 -5.25
CA SER A 90 -13.16 -37.64 -4.97
C SER A 90 -13.81 -37.23 -6.29
N GLY A 91 -14.90 -37.93 -6.61
CA GLY A 91 -15.69 -37.71 -7.81
C GLY A 91 -16.26 -36.30 -7.87
N ALA A 92 -16.29 -35.75 -9.08
CA ALA A 92 -17.12 -34.62 -9.44
C ALA A 92 -18.60 -35.05 -9.32
N GLY A 93 -19.18 -34.83 -8.14
CA GLY A 93 -20.62 -34.87 -7.95
C GLY A 93 -21.22 -33.57 -8.47
N VAL A 94 -21.92 -33.66 -9.60
CA VAL A 94 -22.94 -32.67 -9.97
C VAL A 94 -24.03 -32.77 -8.91
N GLY A 95 -23.99 -31.87 -7.92
CA GLY A 95 -24.96 -31.78 -6.85
C GLY A 95 -26.16 -30.98 -7.31
N ASP A 96 -27.23 -31.68 -7.65
CA ASP A 96 -28.58 -31.13 -7.73
C ASP A 96 -29.03 -30.68 -6.34
N ASP A 97 -29.52 -29.43 -6.29
CA ASP A 97 -30.59 -28.89 -5.42
C ASP A 97 -30.78 -29.59 -4.05
N LEU A 98 -29.94 -29.25 -3.06
CA LEU A 98 -30.19 -29.59 -1.66
C LEU A 98 -30.96 -28.44 -0.99
N GLY A 99 -32.18 -28.78 -0.59
CA GLY A 99 -33.21 -27.88 -0.11
C GLY A 99 -32.90 -27.10 1.16
N GLU A 100 -33.58 -25.95 1.22
CA GLU A 100 -33.62 -24.91 2.25
C GLU A 100 -34.04 -25.45 3.63
N GLY A 101 -33.06 -25.75 4.48
CA GLY A 101 -33.24 -25.95 5.93
C GLY A 101 -32.80 -24.71 6.70
N GLY A 102 -33.52 -23.59 6.54
CA GLY A 102 -33.09 -22.27 7.00
C GLY A 102 -33.13 -22.07 8.53
N ALA A 103 -31.98 -22.21 9.19
CA ALA A 103 -31.67 -21.32 10.30
C ALA A 103 -31.74 -19.86 9.77
N PRO A 104 -32.25 -18.88 10.53
CA PRO A 104 -32.28 -17.50 10.07
C PRO A 104 -30.85 -17.11 9.69
N PRO A 105 -30.57 -16.80 8.40
CA PRO A 105 -29.22 -16.55 7.96
C PRO A 105 -28.73 -15.31 8.69
N ILE A 106 -27.80 -15.47 9.63
CA ILE A 106 -27.10 -14.33 10.21
C ILE A 106 -26.43 -13.64 9.01
N PRO A 107 -26.66 -12.34 8.77
CA PRO A 107 -25.99 -11.67 7.66
C PRO A 107 -24.47 -11.80 7.88
N PRO A 108 -23.70 -12.32 6.92
CA PRO A 108 -22.25 -12.53 7.12
C PRO A 108 -21.49 -11.23 7.29
N LEU A 109 -22.13 -10.10 6.97
CA LEU A 109 -21.59 -8.77 7.14
C LEU A 109 -22.67 -7.88 7.74
N VAL A 110 -22.41 -7.36 8.93
CA VAL A 110 -23.38 -6.52 9.68
C VAL A 110 -22.75 -5.16 9.93
N ALA A 111 -23.49 -4.08 9.68
CA ALA A 111 -23.11 -2.73 10.06
C ALA A 111 -23.77 -2.32 11.37
N THR A 112 -23.04 -1.57 12.21
CA THR A 112 -23.60 -0.77 13.29
C THR A 112 -23.15 0.68 13.13
N GLU A 113 -24.07 1.62 13.31
CA GLU A 113 -23.84 3.05 13.10
C GLU A 113 -23.87 3.80 14.43
N HIS A 114 -22.98 4.77 14.56
CA HIS A 114 -22.80 5.58 15.76
C HIS A 114 -22.52 7.02 15.34
N HIS A 115 -23.21 7.99 15.95
CA HIS A 115 -22.82 9.40 15.89
C HIS A 115 -22.01 9.72 17.14
N VAL A 116 -20.74 10.06 16.95
CA VAL A 116 -19.75 10.10 18.02
C VAL A 116 -19.06 11.47 18.09
N PRO A 117 -19.00 12.10 19.27
CA PRO A 117 -18.13 13.24 19.49
C PRO A 117 -16.66 12.85 19.35
N PHE A 118 -15.84 13.74 18.81
CA PHE A 118 -14.40 13.50 18.72
C PHE A 118 -13.81 13.34 20.13
N GLY A 119 -12.79 12.48 20.25
CA GLY A 119 -12.11 12.19 21.51
C GLY A 119 -12.93 11.38 22.52
N THR A 120 -14.20 11.05 22.23
CA THR A 120 -15.05 10.27 23.13
C THR A 120 -15.00 8.78 22.79
N PRO A 121 -14.59 7.89 23.72
CA PRO A 121 -14.61 6.45 23.51
C PRO A 121 -16.05 5.95 23.29
N THR A 122 -16.27 5.27 22.16
CA THR A 122 -17.56 4.70 21.80
C THR A 122 -17.54 3.19 21.97
N PRO A 123 -18.46 2.60 22.75
CA PRO A 123 -18.52 1.16 22.95
C PRO A 123 -19.09 0.47 21.71
N VAL A 124 -18.40 -0.56 21.24
CA VAL A 124 -18.75 -1.39 20.09
C VAL A 124 -18.87 -2.83 20.54
N ALA A 125 -20.09 -3.37 20.50
CA ALA A 125 -20.35 -4.75 20.91
C ALA A 125 -20.00 -5.75 19.80
N ILE A 126 -19.05 -6.63 20.07
CA ILE A 126 -18.61 -7.72 19.21
C ILE A 126 -19.16 -9.04 19.76
N PRO A 127 -20.18 -9.63 19.12
CA PRO A 127 -20.75 -10.88 19.60
C PRO A 127 -19.88 -12.08 19.21
N PRO A 128 -20.12 -13.26 19.83
CA PRO A 128 -19.55 -14.52 19.40
C PRO A 128 -19.78 -14.77 17.91
N GLY A 129 -18.86 -15.49 17.27
CA GLY A 129 -18.94 -15.78 15.84
C GLY A 129 -18.35 -14.70 14.92
N THR A 130 -17.82 -13.60 15.47
CA THR A 130 -17.21 -12.54 14.67
C THR A 130 -15.75 -12.88 14.34
N LEU A 131 -15.38 -12.86 13.06
CA LEU A 131 -14.00 -13.07 12.60
C LEU A 131 -13.14 -11.80 12.74
N GLY A 132 -13.76 -10.64 12.51
CA GLY A 132 -13.12 -9.34 12.49
C GLY A 132 -14.13 -8.20 12.32
N PHE A 133 -13.65 -6.97 12.48
CA PHE A 133 -14.41 -5.78 12.13
C PHE A 133 -13.56 -4.70 11.48
N THR A 134 -14.21 -3.83 10.71
CA THR A 134 -13.65 -2.63 10.10
C THR A 134 -14.45 -1.42 10.58
N ALA A 135 -13.77 -0.47 11.21
CA ALA A 135 -14.32 0.81 11.62
C ALA A 135 -14.06 1.86 10.53
N ILE A 136 -15.11 2.58 10.12
CA ILE A 136 -15.05 3.66 9.15
C ILE A 136 -15.62 4.91 9.81
N ALA A 137 -14.80 5.94 9.97
CA ALA A 137 -15.19 7.22 10.54
C ALA A 137 -15.29 8.29 9.44
N ARG A 138 -16.32 9.13 9.51
CA ARG A 138 -16.55 10.26 8.61
C ARG A 138 -17.05 11.44 9.38
N ARG A 139 -16.93 12.64 8.82
CA ARG A 139 -17.57 13.82 9.40
C ARG A 139 -19.02 13.92 8.96
N ASP A 140 -19.90 14.29 9.89
CA ASP A 140 -21.34 14.50 9.60
C ASP A 140 -21.57 15.70 8.68
N THR A 141 -20.73 16.73 8.81
CA THR A 141 -20.76 17.88 7.93
C THR A 141 -19.87 17.62 6.71
N PRO A 142 -20.43 17.59 5.48
CA PRO A 142 -19.62 17.56 4.27
C PRO A 142 -18.78 18.84 4.25
N SER A 143 -17.50 18.71 4.62
CA SER A 143 -16.57 19.82 4.54
C SER A 143 -16.03 19.86 3.11
N PRO A 144 -16.08 21.02 2.43
CA PRO A 144 -15.36 21.20 1.17
C PRO A 144 -13.83 21.18 1.38
N SER A 145 -13.37 21.26 2.64
CA SER A 145 -11.96 21.22 2.98
C SER A 145 -11.48 19.79 3.20
N PHE A 146 -10.18 19.56 3.05
CA PHE A 146 -9.45 18.33 3.40
C PHE A 146 -9.39 18.12 4.93
N GLU A 147 -10.50 18.41 5.62
CA GLU A 147 -10.57 18.41 7.05
C GLU A 147 -10.40 16.97 7.56
N PRO A 148 -9.42 16.76 8.42
CA PRO A 148 -9.06 15.42 8.80
C PRO A 148 -10.08 14.72 9.67
N VAL A 149 -10.15 13.40 9.52
CA VAL A 149 -10.79 12.49 10.48
C VAL A 149 -10.04 11.17 10.47
N GLY A 150 -9.99 10.52 11.61
CA GLY A 150 -9.23 9.31 11.82
C GLY A 150 -9.69 8.49 13.01
N ILE A 151 -9.16 7.28 13.12
CA ILE A 151 -9.36 6.41 14.28
C ILE A 151 -8.22 6.68 15.26
N LYS A 152 -8.48 7.49 16.30
CA LYS A 152 -7.49 7.86 17.30
C LYS A 152 -7.03 6.65 18.10
N GLU A 153 -7.97 5.82 18.52
CA GLU A 153 -7.67 4.69 19.39
C GLU A 153 -8.70 3.56 19.18
N ILE A 154 -8.23 2.31 19.25
CA ILE A 154 -9.06 1.12 19.45
C ILE A 154 -8.51 0.37 20.66
N ARG A 155 -9.38 0.07 21.64
CA ARG A 155 -9.06 -0.79 22.77
C ARG A 155 -9.87 -2.08 22.74
N ASP A 156 -9.25 -3.15 23.19
CA ASP A 156 -9.90 -4.45 23.38
C ASP A 156 -10.84 -4.46 24.63
N PRO A 157 -11.56 -5.56 24.88
CA PRO A 157 -12.46 -5.68 26.04
C PRO A 157 -11.78 -5.51 27.39
N GLU A 158 -10.49 -5.81 27.49
CA GLU A 158 -9.65 -5.65 28.67
C GLU A 158 -9.07 -4.23 28.80
N GLY A 159 -9.27 -3.38 27.79
CA GLY A 159 -8.82 -2.00 27.73
C GLY A 159 -7.40 -1.81 27.20
N ALA A 160 -6.75 -2.87 26.70
CA ALA A 160 -5.45 -2.78 26.08
C ALA A 160 -5.55 -2.15 24.68
N PRO A 161 -4.60 -1.27 24.30
CA PRO A 161 -4.64 -0.61 23.00
C PRO A 161 -4.27 -1.60 21.88
N LEU A 162 -5.13 -1.67 20.86
CA LEU A 162 -4.86 -2.36 19.59
C LEU A 162 -4.39 -1.39 18.51
N ALA A 163 -4.86 -0.13 18.58
CA ALA A 163 -4.39 1.01 17.82
C ALA A 163 -4.40 2.24 18.74
N ALA A 164 -3.40 3.11 18.63
CA ALA A 164 -3.28 4.31 19.45
C ALA A 164 -2.59 5.45 18.68
N ASP A 165 -3.01 6.69 18.97
CA ASP A 165 -2.53 7.90 18.31
C ASP A 165 -2.57 7.80 16.78
N TYR A 166 -3.69 7.31 16.25
CA TYR A 166 -3.90 7.10 14.82
C TYR A 166 -2.96 6.10 14.16
N SER A 167 -2.17 5.36 14.94
CA SER A 167 -1.17 4.43 14.44
C SER A 167 -1.34 3.06 15.09
N ILE A 168 -0.71 2.05 14.49
CA ILE A 168 -0.44 0.82 15.21
C ILE A 168 1.02 0.83 15.65
N PRO A 169 1.30 0.58 16.94
CA PRO A 169 2.67 0.47 17.41
C PRO A 169 3.52 -0.43 16.51
N GLY A 170 4.68 0.09 16.09
CA GLY A 170 5.61 -0.64 15.21
C GLY A 170 5.43 -0.39 13.71
N THR A 171 4.35 0.29 13.29
CA THR A 171 4.06 0.57 11.87
C THR A 171 4.37 2.02 11.49
N LEU A 172 4.50 2.30 10.18
CA LEU A 172 4.53 3.67 9.63
C LEU A 172 3.14 4.21 9.26
N ALA A 173 2.09 3.43 9.54
CA ALA A 173 0.75 3.74 9.05
C ALA A 173 0.01 4.71 9.97
N PHE A 174 -0.72 5.63 9.34
CA PHE A 174 -1.63 6.56 10.02
C PHE A 174 -3.05 6.36 9.50
N PHE A 175 -4.02 6.16 10.40
CA PHE A 175 -5.46 6.02 10.12
C PHE A 175 -6.17 7.37 10.10
N TYR A 176 -5.55 8.32 9.42
CA TYR A 176 -5.99 9.69 9.36
C TYR A 176 -6.05 10.08 7.89
N ASN A 177 -7.22 10.49 7.43
CA ASN A 177 -7.36 10.89 6.04
C ASN A 177 -8.34 12.04 5.88
N GLN A 178 -8.42 12.50 4.64
CA GLN A 178 -9.13 13.68 4.17
C GLN A 178 -10.65 13.44 4.14
N GLY A 179 -11.27 13.40 5.32
CA GLY A 179 -12.72 13.25 5.50
C GLY A 179 -13.21 11.82 5.73
N ILE A 180 -12.33 10.81 5.66
CA ILE A 180 -12.65 9.41 6.00
C ILE A 180 -11.47 8.77 6.74
N GLY A 181 -11.69 8.14 7.88
CA GLY A 181 -10.69 7.37 8.62
C GLY A 181 -11.07 5.90 8.68
N THR A 182 -10.11 4.99 8.56
CA THR A 182 -10.36 3.55 8.60
C THR A 182 -9.38 2.82 9.51
N ALA A 183 -9.87 1.82 10.24
CA ALA A 183 -9.05 0.87 10.96
C ALA A 183 -9.76 -0.50 11.00
N ALA A 184 -9.02 -1.58 11.21
CA ALA A 184 -9.59 -2.92 11.32
C ALA A 184 -9.04 -3.67 12.53
N VAL A 185 -9.76 -4.71 12.93
CA VAL A 185 -9.27 -5.70 13.89
C VAL A 185 -9.62 -7.09 13.33
N PRO A 186 -8.66 -8.03 13.27
CA PRO A 186 -7.27 -7.93 13.72
C PRO A 186 -6.40 -7.07 12.82
N GLN A 187 -5.45 -6.38 13.45
CA GLN A 187 -4.26 -5.84 12.78
C GLN A 187 -2.98 -6.15 13.56
N THR A 188 -3.06 -6.82 14.71
CA THR A 188 -1.93 -7.24 15.55
C THR A 188 -2.02 -8.74 15.84
N GLY A 189 -0.89 -9.37 16.18
CA GLY A 189 -0.83 -10.78 16.59
C GLY A 189 -1.38 -11.10 17.99
N THR A 190 -1.88 -10.09 18.70
CA THR A 190 -2.36 -10.24 20.08
C THR A 190 -3.49 -11.26 20.21
N THR A 191 -3.55 -11.96 21.35
CA THR A 191 -4.59 -12.96 21.62
C THR A 191 -6.01 -12.38 21.67
N ALA A 192 -6.14 -11.05 21.82
CA ALA A 192 -7.43 -10.35 21.74
C ALA A 192 -7.90 -10.10 20.29
N SER A 193 -6.96 -10.19 19.33
CA SER A 193 -7.19 -9.90 17.91
C SER A 193 -7.23 -11.18 17.07
N VAL A 194 -6.39 -12.17 17.39
CA VAL A 194 -6.24 -13.42 16.61
C VAL A 194 -6.30 -14.65 17.53
N PRO A 195 -7.46 -15.35 17.63
CA PRO A 195 -8.78 -14.98 17.11
C PRO A 195 -9.40 -13.80 17.87
N LEU A 196 -10.37 -13.13 17.26
CA LEU A 196 -11.08 -12.01 17.88
C LEU A 196 -11.89 -12.47 19.10
N VAL A 197 -11.70 -11.80 20.24
CA VAL A 197 -12.42 -12.11 21.48
C VAL A 197 -13.77 -11.38 21.51
N PRO A 198 -14.91 -12.06 21.77
CA PRO A 198 -16.19 -11.38 21.92
C PRO A 198 -16.21 -10.44 23.14
N GLY A 199 -16.80 -9.26 23.01
CA GLY A 199 -16.82 -8.28 24.10
C GLY A 199 -17.17 -6.87 23.65
N ILE A 200 -16.88 -5.89 24.50
CA ILE A 200 -17.03 -4.46 24.19
C ILE A 200 -15.66 -3.89 23.84
N TYR A 201 -15.48 -3.53 22.58
CA TYR A 201 -14.32 -2.77 22.13
C TYR A 201 -14.62 -1.28 22.27
N TRP A 202 -13.59 -0.46 22.48
CA TRP A 202 -13.74 0.99 22.58
C TRP A 202 -13.06 1.65 21.39
N VAL A 203 -13.83 2.34 20.56
CA VAL A 203 -13.33 3.07 19.39
C VAL A 203 -13.42 4.57 19.66
N THR A 204 -12.29 5.27 19.54
CA THR A 204 -12.22 6.72 19.68
C THR A 204 -11.89 7.34 18.33
N VAL A 205 -12.75 8.24 17.85
CA VAL A 205 -12.54 9.01 16.61
C VAL A 205 -11.88 10.36 16.94
N GLY A 206 -11.05 10.90 16.04
CA GLY A 206 -10.47 12.23 16.18
C GLY A 206 -9.85 12.75 14.90
N ASP A 207 -9.21 13.92 14.96
CA ASP A 207 -8.65 14.63 13.80
C ASP A 207 -7.20 15.10 14.03
N GLY A 208 -6.50 14.43 14.94
CA GLY A 208 -5.09 14.64 15.25
C GLY A 208 -4.73 15.98 15.90
N THR A 209 -5.63 16.96 15.93
CA THR A 209 -5.28 18.36 16.24
C THR A 209 -6.30 19.07 17.12
N SER A 210 -7.58 18.69 17.02
CA SER A 210 -8.67 19.27 17.79
C SER A 210 -9.02 18.37 18.95
N GLU A 211 -9.23 18.99 20.11
CA GLU A 211 -9.97 18.38 21.22
C GLU A 211 -11.40 18.91 21.28
N ASP A 212 -11.89 19.55 20.21
CA ASP A 212 -13.24 20.10 20.15
C ASP A 212 -14.28 18.97 20.23
N PRO A 213 -14.95 18.80 21.39
CA PRO A 213 -15.94 17.75 21.56
C PRO A 213 -17.23 18.04 20.80
N ASP A 214 -17.42 19.26 20.28
CA ASP A 214 -18.60 19.61 19.48
C ASP A 214 -18.47 19.10 18.02
N LEU A 215 -17.28 18.64 17.61
CA LEU A 215 -17.10 17.96 16.33
C LEU A 215 -17.69 16.54 16.41
N LEU A 216 -18.64 16.27 15.51
CA LEU A 216 -19.30 14.98 15.37
C LEU A 216 -18.77 14.21 14.17
N ALA A 217 -18.58 12.91 14.36
CA ALA A 217 -18.34 11.94 13.32
C ALA A 217 -19.46 10.90 13.21
N HIS A 218 -19.72 10.47 12.00
CA HIS A 218 -20.40 9.23 11.70
C HIS A 218 -19.40 8.08 11.72
N LEU A 219 -19.54 7.16 12.69
CA LEU A 219 -18.77 5.94 12.79
C LEU A 219 -19.63 4.75 12.39
N THR A 220 -19.22 4.04 11.34
CA THR A 220 -19.82 2.77 10.93
C THR A 220 -18.84 1.63 11.23
N VAL A 221 -19.30 0.62 11.97
CA VAL A 221 -18.53 -0.60 12.24
C VAL A 221 -19.13 -1.76 11.48
N TRP A 222 -18.35 -2.32 10.57
CA TRP A 222 -18.70 -3.49 9.78
C TRP A 222 -18.05 -4.73 10.35
N ARG A 223 -18.83 -5.74 10.71
CA ARG A 223 -18.31 -6.99 11.31
C ARG A 223 -18.59 -8.20 10.44
N ARG A 224 -17.58 -9.04 10.26
CA ARG A 224 -17.66 -10.33 9.56
C ARG A 224 -18.10 -11.41 10.53
N GLN A 225 -19.23 -12.06 10.28
CA GLN A 225 -19.81 -13.05 11.20
C GLN A 225 -20.06 -14.40 10.54
N THR A 226 -19.80 -15.47 11.30
CA THR A 226 -20.14 -16.86 10.98
C THR A 226 -20.81 -17.50 12.18
N LEU A 227 -21.49 -18.64 12.01
CA LEU A 227 -22.23 -19.27 13.10
C LEU A 227 -21.33 -19.75 14.25
N ASP A 228 -20.10 -20.12 13.93
CA ASP A 228 -19.15 -20.79 14.82
C ASP A 228 -17.86 -19.99 15.05
N GLY A 229 -17.73 -18.80 14.45
CA GLY A 229 -16.53 -17.98 14.53
C GLY A 229 -15.35 -18.55 13.74
N ARG A 230 -15.60 -19.45 12.79
CA ARG A 230 -14.58 -19.99 11.88
C ARG A 230 -14.79 -19.42 10.48
N PHE A 231 -13.70 -19.35 9.71
CA PHE A 231 -13.75 -18.96 8.31
C PHE A 231 -14.15 -20.16 7.44
N HIS A 232 -15.20 -20.00 6.64
CA HIS A 232 -15.75 -21.03 5.73
C HIS A 232 -15.53 -20.70 4.24
N GLY A 233 -14.69 -19.71 3.94
CA GLY A 233 -14.49 -19.20 2.59
C GLY A 233 -15.22 -17.88 2.31
N GLY A 234 -15.08 -17.40 1.09
CA GLY A 234 -15.72 -16.17 0.64
C GLY A 234 -15.60 -15.93 -0.86
N ILE A 235 -16.34 -14.94 -1.37
CA ILE A 235 -16.33 -14.54 -2.77
C ILE A 235 -15.93 -13.06 -2.89
N ILE A 236 -14.91 -12.79 -3.70
CA ILE A 236 -14.45 -11.44 -4.04
C ILE A 236 -15.13 -11.03 -5.35
N ASP A 237 -16.12 -10.14 -5.28
CA ASP A 237 -16.59 -9.43 -6.47
C ASP A 237 -15.66 -8.25 -6.74
N ILE A 238 -15.43 -7.94 -8.02
CA ILE A 238 -14.41 -6.98 -8.45
C ILE A 238 -15.02 -6.00 -9.45
N ASN A 239 -14.84 -4.71 -9.22
CA ASN A 239 -15.09 -3.65 -10.20
C ASN A 239 -13.72 -3.21 -10.76
N ALA A 240 -13.45 -3.53 -12.02
CA ALA A 240 -12.17 -3.28 -12.68
C ALA A 240 -12.26 -2.03 -13.57
N PHE A 241 -11.74 -0.91 -13.07
CA PHE A 241 -11.72 0.38 -13.77
C PHE A 241 -10.45 0.50 -14.59
N ILE A 242 -10.56 0.60 -15.91
CA ILE A 242 -9.42 0.57 -16.84
C ILE A 242 -9.27 1.94 -17.46
N ALA A 243 -8.19 2.63 -17.13
CA ALA A 243 -7.92 3.98 -17.62
C ALA A 243 -7.32 3.99 -19.02
N GLY A 244 -7.99 4.70 -19.94
CA GLY A 244 -7.59 4.79 -21.34
C GLY A 244 -7.42 3.40 -21.96
N ASP A 245 -6.21 3.11 -22.41
CA ASP A 245 -5.79 1.83 -22.99
C ASP A 245 -4.66 1.19 -22.17
N ALA A 246 -4.65 1.40 -20.84
CA ALA A 246 -3.65 0.83 -19.94
C ALA A 246 -3.42 -0.65 -20.21
N HIS A 247 -4.50 -1.44 -20.31
CA HIS A 247 -4.49 -2.84 -20.75
C HIS A 247 -5.83 -3.24 -21.39
N PRO A 248 -5.86 -4.27 -22.27
CA PRO A 248 -7.11 -4.87 -22.72
C PRO A 248 -7.94 -5.43 -21.56
N ALA A 249 -9.26 -5.27 -21.60
CA ALA A 249 -10.15 -5.72 -20.53
C ALA A 249 -10.09 -7.23 -20.29
N GLU A 250 -9.83 -8.01 -21.34
CA GLU A 250 -9.64 -9.47 -21.26
C GLU A 250 -8.39 -9.81 -20.44
N TYR A 251 -7.29 -9.09 -20.65
CA TYR A 251 -6.06 -9.28 -19.89
C TYR A 251 -6.26 -8.94 -18.42
N VAL A 252 -6.88 -7.78 -18.13
CA VAL A 252 -7.15 -7.34 -16.75
C VAL A 252 -7.99 -8.37 -16.00
N GLN A 253 -9.06 -8.87 -16.62
CA GLN A 253 -9.90 -9.92 -16.02
C GLN A 253 -9.12 -11.21 -15.76
N GLN A 254 -8.24 -11.61 -16.70
CA GLN A 254 -7.41 -12.81 -16.53
C GLN A 254 -6.39 -12.63 -15.40
N ALA A 255 -5.73 -11.48 -15.31
CA ALA A 255 -4.79 -11.16 -14.24
C ALA A 255 -5.47 -11.21 -12.87
N LEU A 256 -6.65 -10.58 -12.72
CA LEU A 256 -7.44 -10.58 -11.49
C LEU A 256 -7.88 -11.99 -11.07
N ARG A 257 -8.35 -12.82 -12.02
CA ARG A 257 -8.70 -14.22 -11.73
C ARG A 257 -7.47 -15.01 -11.27
N THR A 258 -6.35 -14.85 -11.97
CA THR A 258 -5.09 -15.55 -11.64
C THR A 258 -4.59 -15.14 -10.26
N ALA A 259 -4.65 -13.85 -9.95
CA ALA A 259 -4.16 -13.33 -8.68
C ALA A 259 -4.99 -13.84 -7.49
N TYR A 260 -6.32 -13.81 -7.59
CA TYR A 260 -7.17 -13.97 -6.42
C TYR A 260 -7.87 -15.32 -6.30
N GLN A 261 -7.87 -16.16 -7.35
CA GLN A 261 -8.51 -17.47 -7.27
C GLN A 261 -7.83 -18.37 -6.23
N GLY A 262 -8.57 -18.76 -5.19
CA GLY A 262 -8.09 -19.60 -4.10
C GLY A 262 -7.18 -18.89 -3.10
N TYR A 263 -6.86 -17.60 -3.33
CA TYR A 263 -5.97 -16.85 -2.45
C TYR A 263 -6.62 -16.70 -1.08
N VAL A 264 -5.91 -17.12 -0.02
CA VAL A 264 -6.39 -17.16 1.38
C VAL A 264 -7.75 -17.86 1.59
N GLY A 265 -8.11 -18.81 0.70
CA GLY A 265 -9.38 -19.52 0.75
C GLY A 265 -10.57 -18.74 0.17
N LEU A 266 -10.31 -17.64 -0.55
CA LEU A 266 -11.32 -16.86 -1.25
C LEU A 266 -11.45 -17.30 -2.72
N ARG A 267 -12.64 -17.13 -3.28
CA ARG A 267 -12.94 -17.37 -4.70
C ARG A 267 -13.20 -16.04 -5.40
N VAL A 268 -12.92 -15.98 -6.70
CA VAL A 268 -13.28 -14.82 -7.51
C VAL A 268 -14.74 -14.96 -7.96
N GLY A 269 -15.53 -13.92 -7.69
CA GLY A 269 -16.91 -13.79 -8.10
C GLY A 269 -17.04 -13.10 -9.46
N ARG A 270 -17.93 -12.10 -9.51
CA ARG A 270 -18.14 -11.30 -10.72
C ARG A 270 -17.02 -10.28 -10.87
N ILE A 271 -16.47 -10.18 -12.08
CA ILE A 271 -15.59 -9.07 -12.47
C ILE A 271 -16.38 -8.16 -13.41
N THR A 272 -16.60 -6.92 -13.00
CA THR A 272 -17.34 -5.90 -13.75
C THR A 272 -16.33 -4.90 -14.33
N PRO A 273 -16.04 -4.92 -15.64
CA PRO A 273 -15.14 -3.93 -16.23
C PRO A 273 -15.83 -2.59 -16.38
N HIS A 274 -15.09 -1.51 -16.10
CA HIS A 274 -15.48 -0.12 -16.29
C HIS A 274 -14.37 0.58 -17.07
N SER A 275 -14.72 1.40 -18.05
CA SER A 275 -13.74 2.23 -18.77
C SER A 275 -13.63 3.60 -18.12
N LEU A 276 -12.40 4.06 -17.89
CA LEU A 276 -12.10 5.43 -17.48
C LEU A 276 -11.44 6.19 -18.65
N GLY A 277 -11.60 7.51 -18.67
CA GLY A 277 -10.95 8.37 -19.66
C GLY A 277 -9.41 8.34 -19.57
N ARG A 278 -8.74 8.84 -20.62
CA ARG A 278 -7.26 8.85 -20.71
C ARG A 278 -6.60 9.79 -19.71
N GLU A 279 -7.33 10.78 -19.20
CA GLU A 279 -6.93 11.64 -18.08
C GLU A 279 -6.48 10.84 -16.84
N TRP A 280 -7.02 9.63 -16.64
CA TRP A 280 -6.73 8.76 -15.50
C TRP A 280 -5.62 7.75 -15.79
N ALA A 281 -5.04 7.75 -16.99
CA ALA A 281 -3.98 6.80 -17.36
C ALA A 281 -2.67 7.07 -16.60
N ARG A 282 -2.52 8.28 -16.03
CA ARG A 282 -1.36 8.69 -15.24
C ARG A 282 -1.85 9.20 -13.88
N ILE A 283 -1.43 8.54 -12.81
CA ILE A 283 -1.84 8.88 -11.45
C ILE A 283 -0.63 9.32 -10.64
N ASP A 284 -0.78 10.40 -9.87
CA ASP A 284 0.17 10.91 -8.90
C ASP A 284 -0.56 11.13 -7.56
N GLU A 285 0.15 11.64 -6.55
CA GLU A 285 -0.39 11.91 -5.22
C GLU A 285 -1.52 12.96 -5.22
N GLU A 286 -1.56 13.86 -6.20
CA GLU A 286 -2.56 14.92 -6.28
C GLU A 286 -3.89 14.38 -6.83
N ASN A 287 -3.84 13.50 -7.84
CA ASN A 287 -5.04 12.97 -8.49
C ASN A 287 -5.46 11.56 -8.01
N LEU A 288 -4.66 10.87 -7.20
CA LEU A 288 -4.99 9.56 -6.61
C LEU A 288 -6.33 9.56 -5.85
N PRO A 289 -6.66 10.55 -4.99
CA PRO A 289 -7.96 10.56 -4.32
C PRO A 289 -9.13 10.66 -5.31
N HIS A 290 -8.95 11.41 -6.39
CA HIS A 290 -10.00 11.68 -7.38
C HIS A 290 -10.26 10.50 -8.33
N VAL A 291 -9.26 9.65 -8.57
CA VAL A 291 -9.49 8.44 -9.37
C VAL A 291 -10.36 7.44 -8.60
N PHE A 292 -10.24 7.36 -7.27
CA PHE A 292 -11.12 6.51 -6.46
C PHE A 292 -12.56 7.04 -6.38
N GLU A 293 -12.77 8.34 -6.46
CA GLU A 293 -14.11 8.94 -6.61
C GLU A 293 -14.82 8.48 -7.90
N GLN A 294 -14.07 8.02 -8.93
CA GLN A 294 -14.66 7.44 -10.16
C GLN A 294 -15.33 6.09 -9.92
N THR A 295 -15.13 5.49 -8.75
CA THR A 295 -15.78 4.22 -8.40
C THR A 295 -17.23 4.42 -7.95
N ALA A 296 -17.74 5.66 -7.85
CA ALA A 296 -19.11 5.90 -7.38
C ALA A 296 -20.15 5.25 -8.30
N GLY A 297 -21.20 4.71 -7.69
CA GLY A 297 -22.26 3.98 -8.40
C GLY A 297 -21.86 2.59 -8.89
N ALA A 298 -20.63 2.12 -8.59
CA ALA A 298 -20.26 0.74 -8.85
C ALA A 298 -21.21 -0.23 -8.13
N PRO A 299 -21.61 -1.34 -8.79
CA PRO A 299 -22.57 -2.27 -8.23
C PRO A 299 -21.92 -3.26 -7.26
N GLY A 300 -22.74 -3.74 -6.32
CA GLY A 300 -22.41 -4.87 -5.46
C GLY A 300 -21.48 -4.50 -4.33
N ARG A 301 -21.89 -4.74 -3.10
CA ARG A 301 -21.07 -4.51 -1.91
C ARG A 301 -21.07 -5.75 -1.01
N PRO A 302 -19.97 -6.05 -0.31
CA PRO A 302 -18.65 -5.51 -0.57
C PRO A 302 -18.12 -5.93 -1.95
N ALA A 303 -17.31 -5.07 -2.56
CA ALA A 303 -16.60 -5.39 -3.80
C ALA A 303 -15.24 -4.69 -3.83
N LEU A 304 -14.26 -5.35 -4.45
CA LEU A 304 -12.93 -4.82 -4.66
C LEU A 304 -12.94 -3.89 -5.88
N ASN A 305 -12.66 -2.61 -5.67
CA ASN A 305 -12.42 -1.70 -6.77
C ASN A 305 -10.93 -1.71 -7.13
N VAL A 306 -10.61 -2.15 -8.36
CA VAL A 306 -9.26 -2.14 -8.91
C VAL A 306 -9.20 -1.15 -10.06
N VAL A 307 -8.37 -0.11 -9.91
CA VAL A 307 -8.13 0.88 -10.97
C VAL A 307 -6.80 0.56 -11.66
N VAL A 308 -6.87 0.16 -12.93
CA VAL A 308 -5.71 -0.15 -13.77
C VAL A 308 -5.32 1.09 -14.57
N VAL A 309 -4.08 1.53 -14.38
CA VAL A 309 -3.51 2.73 -14.99
C VAL A 309 -2.25 2.41 -15.79
N SER A 310 -1.86 3.30 -16.69
CA SER A 310 -0.64 3.10 -17.49
C SER A 310 0.62 3.47 -16.73
N GLN A 311 0.52 4.42 -15.78
CA GLN A 311 1.68 4.98 -15.10
C GLN A 311 1.33 5.57 -13.74
N LEU A 312 2.25 5.43 -12.79
CA LEU A 312 2.33 6.21 -11.56
C LEU A 312 3.45 7.26 -11.66
N ASP A 313 3.18 8.48 -11.22
CA ASP A 313 4.03 9.67 -11.31
C ASP A 313 4.16 10.39 -9.95
N GLY A 314 4.89 11.50 -9.93
CA GLY A 314 5.05 12.34 -8.74
C GLY A 314 5.78 11.61 -7.62
N ALA A 315 5.24 11.70 -6.41
CA ALA A 315 5.67 10.90 -5.28
C ALA A 315 5.48 9.40 -5.59
N LEU A 316 4.39 8.99 -6.24
CA LEU A 316 4.14 7.57 -6.60
C LEU A 316 5.06 7.03 -7.70
N LEU A 317 5.97 7.85 -8.24
CA LEU A 317 6.85 7.46 -9.33
C LEU A 317 7.67 6.22 -8.95
N GLY A 318 7.41 5.16 -9.72
CA GLY A 318 8.12 3.91 -9.60
C GLY A 318 7.37 2.86 -8.81
N ALA A 319 6.22 3.15 -8.19
CA ALA A 319 5.37 2.14 -7.57
C ALA A 319 4.68 1.28 -8.65
N SER A 320 4.27 0.07 -8.27
CA SER A 320 3.44 -0.81 -9.13
C SER A 320 1.98 -0.83 -8.71
N GLY A 321 1.70 -0.36 -7.49
CA GLY A 321 0.36 -0.17 -6.99
C GLY A 321 0.37 0.85 -5.85
N ALA A 322 -0.83 1.32 -5.52
CA ALA A 322 -1.05 2.19 -4.40
C ALA A 322 -2.44 1.90 -3.81
N THR A 323 -2.46 1.74 -2.50
CA THR A 323 -3.68 1.67 -1.70
C THR A 323 -3.73 2.92 -0.79
N PRO A 324 -4.84 3.68 -0.79
CA PRO A 324 -4.92 4.99 -0.14
C PRO A 324 -4.98 4.94 1.39
N SER A 325 -5.20 3.75 1.98
CA SER A 325 -5.17 3.49 3.41
C SER A 325 -5.07 1.99 3.70
N VAL A 326 -4.72 1.62 4.93
CA VAL A 326 -4.60 0.20 5.36
C VAL A 326 -5.42 -0.01 6.64
N PRO A 327 -6.64 -0.58 6.57
CA PRO A 327 -7.34 -1.04 5.37
C PRO A 327 -7.90 0.13 4.54
N ALA A 328 -8.24 -0.17 3.29
CA ALA A 328 -9.02 0.71 2.42
C ALA A 328 -10.53 0.42 2.54
N VAL A 329 -11.36 1.33 2.02
CA VAL A 329 -12.82 1.23 2.14
C VAL A 329 -13.42 0.40 0.99
N ALA A 330 -13.50 -0.92 1.16
CA ALA A 330 -14.14 -1.79 0.17
C ALA A 330 -15.69 -1.78 0.22
N LEU A 331 -16.26 -1.10 1.22
CA LEU A 331 -17.69 -1.12 1.53
C LEU A 331 -18.45 0.09 1.00
N GLU A 332 -17.73 1.11 0.58
CA GLU A 332 -18.31 2.38 0.18
C GLU A 332 -17.58 2.85 -1.06
N HIS A 333 -18.29 2.87 -2.19
CA HIS A 333 -17.72 3.23 -3.46
C HIS A 333 -17.84 4.74 -3.71
N GLY A 334 -16.97 5.28 -4.55
CA GLY A 334 -16.92 6.70 -4.87
C GLY A 334 -16.26 7.56 -3.79
N THR A 335 -15.51 6.93 -2.89
CA THR A 335 -14.80 7.64 -1.84
C THR A 335 -13.32 7.74 -2.20
N ARG A 336 -12.59 8.61 -1.52
CA ARG A 336 -11.13 8.75 -1.73
C ARG A 336 -10.33 7.52 -1.27
N LEU A 337 -10.97 6.59 -0.55
CA LEU A 337 -10.35 5.39 0.00
C LEU A 337 -10.88 4.10 -0.64
N SER A 338 -11.71 4.19 -1.69
CA SER A 338 -12.52 3.05 -2.13
C SER A 338 -11.88 2.18 -3.20
N GLY A 339 -10.66 1.71 -2.98
CA GLY A 339 -10.03 0.73 -3.88
C GLY A 339 -8.52 0.70 -3.80
N LEU A 340 -7.93 0.15 -4.86
CA LEU A 340 -6.49 0.16 -5.12
C LEU A 340 -6.23 0.57 -6.58
N VAL A 341 -5.10 1.24 -6.82
CA VAL A 341 -4.60 1.57 -8.16
C VAL A 341 -3.41 0.67 -8.48
N VAL A 342 -3.33 0.14 -9.69
CA VAL A 342 -2.21 -0.72 -10.13
C VAL A 342 -1.75 -0.41 -11.55
N VAL A 343 -0.46 -0.60 -11.78
CA VAL A 343 0.16 -0.74 -13.10
C VAL A 343 0.39 -2.22 -13.34
N LEU A 344 -0.22 -2.76 -14.39
CA LEU A 344 0.03 -4.13 -14.83
C LEU A 344 1.11 -4.16 -15.91
N TYR A 345 1.87 -5.25 -15.99
CA TYR A 345 3.03 -5.37 -16.86
C TYR A 345 2.87 -6.42 -17.97
N GLY A 346 1.69 -7.01 -18.12
CA GLY A 346 1.50 -8.08 -19.09
C GLY A 346 2.20 -9.39 -18.67
N ASN A 347 2.61 -9.51 -17.40
CA ASN A 347 3.22 -10.71 -16.85
C ASN A 347 2.38 -11.27 -15.71
N PRO A 348 1.75 -12.44 -15.90
CA PRO A 348 0.86 -13.01 -14.90
C PRO A 348 1.50 -13.23 -13.52
N VAL A 349 2.81 -13.54 -13.44
CA VAL A 349 3.50 -13.77 -12.17
C VAL A 349 3.68 -12.47 -11.41
N ILE A 350 4.23 -11.45 -12.07
CA ILE A 350 4.49 -10.14 -11.46
C ILE A 350 3.18 -9.46 -11.10
N ASP A 351 2.22 -9.47 -12.02
CA ASP A 351 0.91 -8.86 -11.82
C ASP A 351 0.13 -9.55 -10.70
N THR A 352 0.27 -10.87 -10.55
CA THR A 352 -0.30 -11.61 -9.40
C THR A 352 0.24 -11.12 -8.07
N ILE A 353 1.56 -10.89 -7.97
CA ILE A 353 2.17 -10.42 -6.74
C ILE A 353 1.76 -8.98 -6.42
N ILE A 354 1.76 -8.09 -7.41
CA ILE A 354 1.28 -6.70 -7.24
C ILE A 354 -0.17 -6.70 -6.76
N LEU A 355 -1.05 -7.42 -7.45
CA LEU A 355 -2.47 -7.48 -7.11
C LEU A 355 -2.70 -8.05 -5.70
N ARG A 356 -1.94 -9.08 -5.30
CA ARG A 356 -2.04 -9.65 -3.94
C ARG A 356 -1.49 -8.72 -2.87
N HIS A 357 -0.38 -8.03 -3.13
CA HIS A 357 0.22 -7.05 -2.23
C HIS A 357 -0.76 -5.91 -1.94
N GLU A 358 -1.31 -5.29 -2.98
CA GLU A 358 -2.29 -4.21 -2.81
C GLU A 358 -3.60 -4.69 -2.19
N LEU A 359 -4.04 -5.92 -2.50
CA LEU A 359 -5.19 -6.52 -1.79
C LEU A 359 -4.90 -6.71 -0.31
N GLY A 360 -3.67 -7.08 0.05
CA GLY A 360 -3.21 -7.17 1.44
C GLY A 360 -3.37 -5.84 2.17
N HIS A 361 -2.87 -4.74 1.59
CA HIS A 361 -3.06 -3.39 2.11
C HIS A 361 -4.54 -3.02 2.26
N LEU A 362 -5.34 -3.25 1.22
CA LEU A 362 -6.77 -3.00 1.27
C LEU A 362 -7.45 -3.80 2.39
N ALA A 363 -7.00 -5.03 2.63
CA ALA A 363 -7.52 -5.91 3.68
C ALA A 363 -7.08 -5.52 5.09
N GLY A 364 -6.00 -4.74 5.24
CA GLY A 364 -5.46 -4.27 6.52
C GLY A 364 -4.06 -4.76 6.87
N LEU A 365 -3.34 -5.41 5.93
CA LEU A 365 -1.94 -5.83 6.10
C LEU A 365 -0.97 -4.69 5.86
N PHE A 366 0.05 -4.58 6.71
CA PHE A 366 1.19 -3.68 6.53
C PHE A 366 2.36 -4.42 5.88
N HIS A 367 3.44 -3.70 5.57
CA HIS A 367 4.65 -4.40 5.18
C HIS A 367 5.23 -5.17 6.34
N THR A 368 5.69 -6.41 6.10
CA THR A 368 6.36 -7.22 7.13
C THR A 368 7.56 -6.52 7.75
N THR A 369 8.32 -5.81 6.92
CA THR A 369 9.36 -4.86 7.31
C THR A 369 9.18 -3.58 6.51
N GLU A 370 9.61 -2.43 6.99
CA GLU A 370 9.65 -1.20 6.20
C GLU A 370 11.03 -0.84 5.65
N ILE A 371 11.04 -0.01 4.61
CA ILE A 371 12.30 0.58 4.08
C ILE A 371 12.97 1.47 5.14
N GLN A 372 12.16 2.08 6.01
CA GLN A 372 12.64 2.80 7.18
C GLN A 372 13.01 1.79 8.27
N PRO A 373 14.27 1.78 8.76
CA PRO A 373 14.70 0.87 9.81
C PRO A 373 13.83 0.95 11.05
N GLY A 374 13.53 -0.20 11.64
CA GLY A 374 12.80 -0.31 12.91
C GLY A 374 11.28 -0.34 12.81
N PHE A 375 10.71 -0.30 11.61
CA PHE A 375 9.27 -0.46 11.38
C PHE A 375 8.96 -1.75 10.61
N GLY A 376 7.76 -2.28 10.83
CA GLY A 376 7.28 -3.53 10.23
C GLY A 376 5.81 -3.73 10.59
N ASP A 377 5.26 -4.89 10.24
CA ASP A 377 3.92 -5.23 10.67
C ASP A 377 3.95 -5.74 12.13
N PRO A 378 2.85 -5.59 12.88
CA PRO A 378 2.79 -5.94 14.30
C PRO A 378 2.29 -7.38 14.51
N LEU A 379 2.55 -8.27 13.55
CA LEU A 379 2.17 -9.67 13.60
C LEU A 379 3.33 -10.48 14.18
N ASP A 380 3.03 -11.48 15.02
CA ASP A 380 4.08 -12.20 15.75
C ASP A 380 4.78 -13.28 14.90
N ASP A 381 4.16 -13.67 13.78
CA ASP A 381 4.63 -14.75 12.90
C ASP A 381 5.34 -14.26 11.63
N THR A 382 5.52 -12.95 11.51
CA THR A 382 6.24 -12.28 10.44
C THR A 382 7.65 -11.94 10.93
N ALA A 383 8.67 -12.40 10.20
CA ALA A 383 10.02 -11.98 10.51
C ALA A 383 10.21 -10.52 10.11
N GLN A 384 10.96 -9.76 10.91
CA GLN A 384 11.33 -8.38 10.58
C GLN A 384 12.81 -8.32 10.18
N CYS A 385 13.13 -7.42 9.26
CA CYS A 385 14.48 -7.11 8.83
C CYS A 385 14.94 -5.76 9.41
N ASP A 386 16.11 -5.71 10.04
CA ASP A 386 16.57 -4.47 10.71
C ASP A 386 16.80 -3.31 9.73
N ASP A 387 17.26 -3.63 8.52
CA ASP A 387 17.63 -2.65 7.49
C ASP A 387 17.43 -3.24 6.09
N VAL A 388 16.26 -3.01 5.50
CA VAL A 388 15.91 -3.45 4.15
C VAL A 388 16.87 -2.89 3.11
N ASN A 389 17.39 -1.67 3.28
CA ASN A 389 18.27 -1.04 2.30
C ASN A 389 19.63 -1.73 2.21
N ARG A 390 20.11 -2.25 3.35
CA ARG A 390 21.39 -2.97 3.41
C ARG A 390 21.26 -4.46 3.09
N GLN A 391 20.18 -5.09 3.54
CA GLN A 391 20.01 -6.54 3.50
C GLN A 391 19.25 -7.00 2.27
N MET A 392 18.14 -6.33 1.94
CA MET A 392 17.27 -6.62 0.80
C MET A 392 16.95 -8.12 0.67
N GLU A 393 17.59 -8.82 -0.29
CA GLU A 393 17.46 -10.26 -0.52
C GLU A 393 17.87 -11.12 0.68
N SER A 394 18.71 -10.61 1.59
CA SER A 394 19.10 -11.33 2.81
C SER A 394 18.13 -11.12 3.97
N CYS A 395 17.07 -10.33 3.79
CA CYS A 395 16.04 -10.19 4.80
C CYS A 395 15.29 -11.51 4.99
N PRO A 396 14.98 -11.93 6.24
CA PRO A 396 14.32 -13.21 6.51
C PRO A 396 12.90 -13.29 5.94
N ASP A 397 12.25 -12.15 5.73
CA ASP A 397 10.92 -11.98 5.17
C ASP A 397 10.90 -11.61 3.68
N PHE A 398 12.05 -11.67 2.98
CA PHE A 398 12.14 -11.35 1.55
C PHE A 398 11.27 -12.24 0.65
N SER A 399 10.67 -13.32 1.16
CA SER A 399 9.72 -14.14 0.38
C SER A 399 8.25 -13.83 0.67
N ASN A 400 7.97 -12.91 1.61
CA ASN A 400 6.62 -12.52 1.97
C ASN A 400 6.00 -11.60 0.91
N VAL A 401 4.74 -11.82 0.57
CA VAL A 401 3.98 -11.00 -0.38
C VAL A 401 3.87 -9.55 0.09
N MET A 402 3.85 -9.32 1.40
CA MET A 402 3.81 -8.00 2.02
C MET A 402 5.21 -7.45 2.32
N PHE A 403 6.31 -8.11 1.92
CA PHE A 403 7.59 -7.41 1.92
C PHE A 403 7.41 -6.13 1.07
N PRO A 404 7.97 -4.96 1.44
CA PRO A 404 7.75 -3.72 0.67
C PRO A 404 8.07 -3.98 -0.79
N THR A 405 9.07 -4.84 -1.02
CA THR A 405 9.46 -5.24 -2.35
C THR A 405 8.75 -6.37 -3.04
N GLY A 406 7.58 -6.79 -2.58
CA GLY A 406 6.92 -7.99 -3.11
C GLY A 406 7.82 -9.23 -3.09
N GLY A 407 8.94 -9.11 -2.37
CA GLY A 407 9.94 -10.11 -2.16
C GLY A 407 10.59 -10.68 -3.42
N ASP A 408 10.78 -12.00 -3.38
CA ASP A 408 11.25 -12.87 -4.45
C ASP A 408 10.14 -13.38 -5.39
N PHE A 409 8.93 -12.79 -5.34
CA PHE A 409 7.73 -13.21 -6.10
C PHE A 409 7.20 -14.59 -5.75
N SER A 410 7.69 -15.23 -4.68
CA SER A 410 7.07 -16.46 -4.20
C SER A 410 5.68 -16.21 -3.60
N GLY A 411 5.42 -14.97 -3.15
CA GLY A 411 4.11 -14.53 -2.67
C GLY A 411 3.66 -15.28 -1.42
N LYS A 412 4.59 -15.63 -0.51
CA LYS A 412 4.24 -16.29 0.75
C LYS A 412 3.44 -15.35 1.62
N ILE A 413 2.53 -15.92 2.39
CA ILE A 413 1.73 -15.23 3.38
C ILE A 413 1.74 -16.06 4.67
N THR A 414 1.80 -15.40 5.83
CA THR A 414 1.80 -16.10 7.12
C THR A 414 0.38 -16.47 7.57
N PRO A 415 0.23 -17.39 8.54
CA PRO A 415 -1.07 -17.67 9.17
C PRO A 415 -1.78 -16.44 9.76
N GLN A 416 -1.08 -15.54 10.46
CA GLN A 416 -1.72 -14.33 11.01
C GLN A 416 -2.12 -13.36 9.90
N GLN A 417 -1.30 -13.17 8.87
CA GLN A 417 -1.67 -12.37 7.70
C GLN A 417 -2.90 -12.94 6.98
N THR A 418 -2.96 -14.26 6.83
CA THR A 418 -4.15 -14.96 6.31
C THR A 418 -5.39 -14.67 7.16
N THR A 419 -5.24 -14.67 8.49
CA THR A 419 -6.34 -14.38 9.41
C THR A 419 -6.85 -12.95 9.27
N VAL A 420 -5.96 -11.95 9.15
CA VAL A 420 -6.35 -10.55 8.88
C VAL A 420 -7.16 -10.45 7.58
N MET A 421 -6.71 -11.09 6.50
CA MET A 421 -7.46 -11.08 5.24
C MET A 421 -8.82 -11.77 5.36
N GLN A 422 -8.89 -12.91 6.05
CA GLN A 422 -10.14 -13.64 6.30
C GLN A 422 -11.09 -12.89 7.23
N ALA A 423 -10.59 -12.03 8.10
CA ALA A 423 -11.38 -11.19 8.99
C ALA A 423 -11.91 -9.91 8.32
N SER A 424 -11.42 -9.57 7.13
CA SER A 424 -11.70 -8.31 6.45
C SER A 424 -13.11 -8.23 5.83
N ALA A 425 -13.55 -7.00 5.58
CA ALA A 425 -14.89 -6.69 5.08
C ALA A 425 -15.02 -6.69 3.55
N PHE A 426 -13.94 -6.86 2.78
CA PHE A 426 -13.92 -6.64 1.31
C PHE A 426 -14.60 -7.73 0.45
N TYR A 427 -15.06 -8.82 1.03
CA TYR A 427 -15.60 -9.98 0.29
C TYR A 427 -16.94 -10.45 0.86
N ARG A 428 -17.71 -11.26 0.11
CA ARG A 428 -18.95 -11.89 0.59
C ARG A 428 -18.63 -13.19 1.32
N GLY A 429 -18.88 -13.23 2.63
CA GLY A 429 -18.57 -14.39 3.47
C GLY A 429 -19.56 -15.54 3.33
N ILE A 430 -19.06 -16.75 3.60
CA ILE A 430 -19.86 -17.96 3.81
C ILE A 430 -20.06 -18.13 5.32
N VAL A 431 -21.33 -18.21 5.74
CA VAL A 431 -21.72 -18.13 7.17
C VAL A 431 -21.51 -19.45 7.92
N GLU A 432 -21.55 -20.57 7.21
CA GLU A 432 -21.43 -21.92 7.76
C GLU A 432 -20.79 -22.88 6.74
N GLU A 433 -20.18 -23.96 7.23
CA GLU A 433 -19.54 -24.96 6.38
C GLU A 433 -20.54 -25.57 5.38
N GLY A 434 -20.18 -25.58 4.09
CA GLY A 434 -21.04 -26.05 3.00
C GLY A 434 -22.11 -25.06 2.54
N GLY A 435 -22.24 -23.89 3.20
CA GLY A 435 -23.19 -22.85 2.82
C GLY A 435 -22.79 -22.06 1.56
N GLY A 436 -23.75 -21.28 1.05
CA GLY A 436 -23.51 -20.28 0.01
C GLY A 436 -22.91 -18.99 0.57
N ALA A 437 -22.24 -18.20 -0.27
CA ALA A 437 -21.89 -16.83 0.10
C ALA A 437 -23.15 -15.96 0.05
N ALA A 438 -23.33 -15.05 1.00
CA ALA A 438 -24.50 -14.17 0.97
C ALA A 438 -24.54 -13.31 -0.29
N ASP A 439 -25.72 -12.84 -0.65
CA ASP A 439 -25.90 -11.91 -1.74
C ASP A 439 -25.14 -10.60 -1.51
N PRO A 440 -24.70 -9.91 -2.58
CA PRO A 440 -24.17 -8.56 -2.45
C PRO A 440 -25.21 -7.64 -1.80
N LEU A 441 -24.76 -6.80 -0.87
CA LEU A 441 -25.52 -5.68 -0.33
C LEU A 441 -25.92 -4.75 -1.49
N PRO A 442 -27.11 -4.12 -1.40
CA PRO A 442 -27.55 -3.15 -2.39
C PRO A 442 -26.59 -1.96 -2.48
N VAL A 443 -26.59 -1.31 -3.64
CA VAL A 443 -25.94 -0.02 -3.83
C VAL A 443 -26.60 1.01 -2.92
N ASP A 444 -25.81 1.88 -2.30
CA ASP A 444 -26.36 2.91 -1.42
C ASP A 444 -27.34 3.80 -2.19
N PRO A 445 -28.59 3.92 -1.72
CA PRO A 445 -29.58 4.75 -2.38
C PRO A 445 -29.13 6.22 -2.31
N GLY A 446 -28.95 6.83 -3.48
CA GLY A 446 -28.60 8.24 -3.58
C GLY A 446 -27.11 8.54 -3.78
N THR A 447 -26.25 7.53 -3.96
CA THR A 447 -24.92 7.74 -4.54
C THR A 447 -25.08 7.77 -6.06
N PRO A 448 -25.24 8.93 -6.72
CA PRO A 448 -25.26 8.96 -8.17
C PRO A 448 -23.98 8.32 -8.69
N ALA A 449 -24.07 7.57 -9.79
CA ALA A 449 -22.88 7.31 -10.59
C ALA A 449 -22.20 8.66 -10.80
N SER A 450 -20.91 8.77 -10.43
CA SER A 450 -20.19 10.03 -10.52
C SER A 450 -20.48 10.62 -11.89
N GLY A 451 -21.16 11.77 -11.92
CA GLY A 451 -21.17 12.58 -13.13
C GLY A 451 -19.72 12.82 -13.54
N PRO A 452 -19.43 13.05 -14.83
CA PRO A 452 -18.05 13.23 -15.29
C PRO A 452 -17.37 14.24 -14.37
N SER A 453 -16.49 13.74 -13.49
CA SER A 453 -15.71 14.62 -12.63
C SER A 453 -14.93 15.53 -13.55
N SER A 454 -14.77 16.80 -13.19
CA SER A 454 -13.88 17.69 -13.91
C SER A 454 -12.46 17.16 -13.75
N ALA A 455 -12.10 16.21 -14.61
CA ALA A 455 -10.78 15.64 -14.65
C ALA A 455 -9.77 16.79 -14.74
N PRO A 456 -8.61 16.68 -14.07
CA PRO A 456 -7.51 17.57 -14.40
C PRO A 456 -7.29 17.49 -15.92
N PRO A 457 -7.04 18.63 -16.60
CA PRO A 457 -6.94 18.67 -18.05
C PRO A 457 -5.97 17.59 -18.53
N ALA A 458 -6.49 16.63 -19.30
CA ALA A 458 -5.69 15.56 -19.86
C ALA A 458 -4.54 16.20 -20.65
N GLY A 459 -3.29 15.91 -20.29
CA GLY A 459 -2.20 16.27 -21.18
C GLY A 459 -2.38 15.53 -22.51
N ASP A 460 -2.25 16.21 -23.65
CA ASP A 460 -2.48 15.69 -25.02
C ASP A 460 -1.48 14.59 -25.48
N ALA A 461 -0.83 13.96 -24.52
CA ALA A 461 0.04 12.81 -24.68
C ALA A 461 -0.69 11.63 -25.36
N PRO A 462 -0.17 11.09 -26.49
CA PRO A 462 -0.72 9.88 -27.07
C PRO A 462 -0.57 8.72 -26.08
N PRO A 463 -1.56 7.82 -26.02
CA PRO A 463 -1.49 6.65 -25.18
C PRO A 463 -0.31 5.76 -25.59
N ARG A 464 0.33 5.16 -24.60
CA ARG A 464 1.33 4.12 -24.83
C ARG A 464 0.71 2.78 -24.50
N GLY A 465 0.97 1.81 -25.36
CA GLY A 465 0.62 0.42 -25.10
C GLY A 465 1.23 -0.09 -23.79
N PRO A 466 0.67 -1.20 -23.27
CA PRO A 466 1.05 -1.78 -21.99
C PRO A 466 2.56 -1.99 -21.87
N ALA A 467 3.13 -1.59 -20.73
CA ALA A 467 4.55 -1.76 -20.46
C ALA A 467 4.88 -3.26 -20.36
N PRO A 468 5.91 -3.76 -21.06
CA PRO A 468 6.31 -5.16 -20.94
C PRO A 468 6.90 -5.44 -19.55
N ALA A 469 6.68 -6.67 -19.09
CA ALA A 469 7.30 -7.28 -17.92
C ALA A 469 8.81 -7.00 -17.81
N PRO A 470 9.34 -6.73 -16.61
CA PRO A 470 10.78 -6.76 -16.38
C PRO A 470 11.30 -8.21 -16.45
N GLY A 471 11.65 -8.68 -17.64
CA GLY A 471 12.65 -9.74 -17.78
C GLY A 471 14.06 -9.15 -17.59
N ARG A 472 14.97 -9.89 -16.96
CA ARG A 472 16.42 -9.58 -17.01
C ARG A 472 16.90 -9.84 -18.44
N GLY A 473 16.57 -8.92 -19.35
CA GLY A 473 17.02 -8.94 -20.74
C GLY A 473 18.52 -8.68 -20.83
N ALA A 474 19.07 -8.72 -22.06
CA ALA A 474 20.48 -8.43 -22.32
C ALA A 474 20.99 -7.15 -21.66
N TRP A 475 20.11 -6.16 -21.47
CA TRP A 475 20.38 -4.92 -20.74
C TRP A 475 20.94 -5.14 -19.32
N ALA A 476 20.46 -6.14 -18.59
CA ALA A 476 20.84 -6.38 -17.21
C ALA A 476 22.28 -6.90 -17.08
N ALA A 477 22.81 -7.53 -18.13
CA ALA A 477 24.16 -8.10 -18.14
C ALA A 477 25.27 -7.04 -18.07
N ALA A 478 24.96 -5.78 -18.40
CA ALA A 478 25.90 -4.67 -18.31
C ALA A 478 26.10 -4.16 -16.87
N LEU A 479 25.29 -4.62 -15.91
CA LEU A 479 25.26 -4.11 -14.55
C LEU A 479 25.55 -5.21 -13.52
N PRO A 480 26.07 -4.84 -12.33
CA PRO A 480 26.03 -5.74 -11.18
C PRO A 480 24.59 -6.21 -10.92
N PRO A 481 24.36 -7.48 -10.54
CA PRO A 481 23.02 -8.02 -10.35
C PRO A 481 22.13 -7.15 -9.45
N ARG A 482 22.66 -6.70 -8.29
CA ARG A 482 21.92 -5.82 -7.37
C ARG A 482 21.56 -4.46 -7.98
N ALA A 483 22.41 -3.91 -8.85
CA ALA A 483 22.11 -2.65 -9.54
C ALA A 483 21.05 -2.84 -10.62
N ALA A 484 21.11 -3.93 -11.39
CA ALA A 484 20.07 -4.30 -12.35
C ALA A 484 18.72 -4.49 -11.65
N THR A 485 18.73 -5.19 -10.52
CA THR A 485 17.57 -5.39 -9.63
C THR A 485 17.03 -4.08 -9.10
N LEU A 486 17.87 -3.15 -8.63
CA LEU A 486 17.41 -1.83 -8.19
C LEU A 486 16.89 -0.94 -9.32
N LEU A 487 17.32 -1.16 -10.58
CA LEU A 487 16.79 -0.43 -11.72
C LEU A 487 15.46 -1.01 -12.21
N ALA A 488 15.33 -2.34 -12.24
CA ALA A 488 14.09 -3.06 -12.51
C ALA A 488 13.07 -2.97 -11.38
N GLY A 489 13.53 -2.76 -10.16
CA GLY A 489 12.69 -2.79 -8.98
C GLY A 489 11.84 -1.55 -8.84
N HIS A 490 10.60 -1.69 -8.40
CA HIS A 490 9.62 -0.63 -8.28
C HIS A 490 9.74 0.00 -6.89
N PHE A 491 9.65 1.32 -6.75
CA PHE A 491 9.81 2.07 -5.49
C PHE A 491 8.57 2.83 -5.13
N CYS A 492 8.20 2.76 -3.86
CA CYS A 492 7.10 3.56 -3.36
C CYS A 492 7.55 4.91 -2.81
N ALA A 493 6.62 5.83 -2.95
CA ALA A 493 6.76 7.27 -2.75
C ALA A 493 7.41 7.69 -1.46
N HIS A 494 7.08 7.00 -0.37
CA HIS A 494 7.45 7.38 0.98
C HIS A 494 8.96 7.35 1.22
N SER A 495 9.71 6.57 0.43
CA SER A 495 11.17 6.54 0.50
C SER A 495 11.80 7.90 0.18
N VAL A 496 11.22 8.62 -0.79
CA VAL A 496 11.72 9.95 -1.21
C VAL A 496 11.34 11.02 -0.18
N ALA A 497 10.13 10.94 0.38
CA ALA A 497 9.66 11.84 1.44
C ALA A 497 10.47 11.70 2.75
N ALA A 498 10.96 10.49 3.05
CA ALA A 498 11.81 10.22 4.22
C ALA A 498 13.32 10.43 3.96
N GLY A 499 13.70 10.95 2.79
CA GLY A 499 15.10 11.31 2.49
C GLY A 499 16.00 10.15 2.06
N VAL A 500 15.45 8.98 1.71
CA VAL A 500 16.23 7.88 1.12
C VAL A 500 16.61 8.27 -0.31
N ASP A 501 17.89 8.56 -0.55
CA ASP A 501 18.42 8.83 -1.89
C ASP A 501 18.49 7.51 -2.67
N TYR A 502 17.48 7.22 -3.50
CA TYR A 502 17.45 6.08 -4.42
C TYR A 502 18.77 5.93 -5.20
N PHE A 503 19.33 7.04 -5.67
CA PHE A 503 20.55 7.01 -6.46
C PHE A 503 21.78 6.70 -5.59
N ALA A 504 21.74 7.00 -4.29
CA ALA A 504 22.75 6.52 -3.35
C ALA A 504 22.67 5.01 -3.17
N LEU A 505 21.47 4.44 -3.04
CA LEU A 505 21.28 2.98 -2.98
C LEU A 505 21.77 2.29 -4.26
N LEU A 506 21.39 2.84 -5.42
CA LEU A 506 21.84 2.32 -6.72
C LEU A 506 23.36 2.36 -6.84
N ARG A 507 24.02 3.46 -6.44
CA ARG A 507 25.48 3.55 -6.39
C ARG A 507 26.09 2.52 -5.44
N ALA A 508 25.52 2.35 -4.24
CA ALA A 508 25.98 1.40 -3.24
C ALA A 508 25.86 -0.07 -3.73
N ALA A 509 24.88 -0.36 -4.58
CA ALA A 509 24.72 -1.65 -5.25
C ALA A 509 25.65 -1.85 -6.47
N GLY A 510 26.57 -0.91 -6.72
CA GLY A 510 27.49 -0.94 -7.85
C GLY A 510 26.95 -0.31 -9.15
N GLY A 511 25.74 0.26 -9.12
CA GLY A 511 25.12 0.98 -10.24
C GLY A 511 25.62 2.42 -10.38
N ALA A 512 26.93 2.64 -10.30
CA ALA A 512 27.55 3.98 -10.41
C ALA A 512 28.25 4.23 -11.75
N GLY A 513 28.43 3.19 -12.57
CA GLY A 513 29.13 3.28 -13.86
C GLY A 513 28.30 4.03 -14.90
N VAL A 514 28.82 5.17 -15.38
CA VAL A 514 28.16 5.99 -16.41
C VAL A 514 27.90 5.21 -17.70
N ASP A 515 28.92 4.53 -18.24
CA ASP A 515 28.79 3.82 -19.52
C ASP A 515 27.79 2.65 -19.44
N PRO A 516 27.83 1.78 -18.42
CA PRO A 516 26.78 0.77 -18.20
C PRO A 516 25.37 1.34 -18.11
N LEU A 517 25.17 2.43 -17.36
CA LEU A 517 23.85 3.03 -17.19
C LEU A 517 23.35 3.68 -18.49
N LEU A 518 24.23 4.34 -19.26
CA LEU A 518 23.88 4.83 -20.59
C LEU A 518 23.55 3.69 -21.55
N ALA A 519 24.30 2.58 -21.50
CA ALA A 519 24.00 1.40 -22.31
C ALA A 519 22.59 0.86 -22.00
N VAL A 520 22.22 0.74 -20.72
CA VAL A 520 20.86 0.38 -20.30
C VAL A 520 19.83 1.40 -20.78
N GLY A 521 20.11 2.70 -20.64
CA GLY A 521 19.24 3.77 -21.12
C GLY A 521 18.97 3.74 -22.63
N ARG A 522 19.95 3.30 -23.43
CA ARG A 522 19.83 3.13 -24.89
C ARG A 522 19.12 1.84 -25.29
N ASP A 523 19.26 0.78 -24.50
CA ASP A 523 18.79 -0.56 -24.86
C ASP A 523 17.26 -0.56 -25.07
N PRO A 524 16.75 -0.79 -26.29
CA PRO A 524 15.31 -0.85 -26.54
C PRO A 524 14.64 -2.08 -25.89
N GLY A 525 15.41 -3.11 -25.52
CA GLY A 525 14.95 -4.27 -24.78
C GLY A 525 14.88 -4.06 -23.26
N ALA A 526 15.39 -2.95 -22.74
CA ALA A 526 15.19 -2.57 -21.34
C ALA A 526 13.80 -1.95 -21.13
N PRO A 527 13.08 -2.28 -20.04
CA PRO A 527 11.80 -1.64 -19.73
C PRO A 527 11.95 -0.11 -19.62
N ALA A 528 10.94 0.64 -20.07
CA ALA A 528 11.03 2.10 -20.15
C ALA A 528 11.36 2.78 -18.80
N HIS A 529 10.86 2.24 -17.68
CA HIS A 529 11.18 2.74 -16.33
C HIS A 529 12.64 2.45 -15.92
N VAL A 530 13.19 1.29 -16.28
CA VAL A 530 14.62 0.93 -16.07
C VAL A 530 15.49 1.93 -16.81
N ARG A 531 15.17 2.17 -18.08
CA ARG A 531 15.89 3.13 -18.93
C ARG A 531 15.88 4.52 -18.32
N ALA A 532 14.70 4.99 -17.89
CA ALA A 532 14.55 6.29 -17.26
C ALA A 532 15.42 6.44 -16.01
N ARG A 533 15.36 5.47 -15.09
CA ARG A 533 16.15 5.49 -13.86
C ARG A 533 17.65 5.43 -14.14
N ALA A 534 18.07 4.62 -15.11
CA ALA A 534 19.47 4.54 -15.50
C ALA A 534 19.96 5.90 -16.04
N LEU A 535 19.18 6.56 -16.90
CA LEU A 535 19.51 7.88 -17.45
C LEU A 535 19.52 8.98 -16.38
N ALA A 536 18.56 8.95 -15.45
CA ALA A 536 18.56 9.87 -14.30
C ALA A 536 19.79 9.64 -13.39
N ALA A 537 20.19 8.38 -13.19
CA ALA A 537 21.35 8.01 -12.38
C ALA A 537 22.67 8.48 -13.00
N VAL A 538 22.81 8.45 -14.34
CA VAL A 538 23.99 8.98 -15.05
C VAL A 538 24.21 10.44 -14.68
N GLY A 539 23.15 11.25 -14.67
CA GLY A 539 23.24 12.67 -14.33
C GLY A 539 23.62 12.97 -12.89
N ARG A 540 23.45 12.00 -11.99
CA ARG A 540 23.79 12.09 -10.56
C ARG A 540 25.12 11.42 -10.20
N ALA A 541 25.89 10.99 -11.20
CA ALA A 541 27.28 10.64 -10.99
C ALA A 541 28.05 11.88 -10.48
N ALA A 542 29.09 11.69 -9.66
CA ALA A 542 29.81 12.80 -9.04
C ALA A 542 30.41 13.81 -10.05
N ALA A 543 30.71 13.35 -11.27
CA ALA A 543 31.13 14.17 -12.40
C ALA A 543 30.86 13.42 -13.71
N PRO A 544 29.64 13.49 -14.28
CA PRO A 544 29.38 12.85 -15.58
C PRO A 544 30.31 13.47 -16.64
N PRO A 545 31.03 12.65 -17.44
CA PRO A 545 31.84 13.15 -18.54
C PRO A 545 31.01 14.02 -19.50
N ALA A 546 31.63 15.01 -20.15
CA ALA A 546 30.92 15.88 -21.11
C ALA A 546 30.19 15.09 -22.22
N GLY A 547 30.76 13.95 -22.65
CA GLY A 547 30.12 13.04 -23.60
C GLY A 547 28.82 12.42 -23.06
N ALA A 548 28.78 12.05 -21.79
CA ALA A 548 27.58 11.51 -21.15
C ALA A 548 26.47 12.56 -21.04
N LEU A 549 26.82 13.81 -20.74
CA LEU A 549 25.85 14.91 -20.70
C LEU A 549 25.26 15.19 -22.08
N ALA A 550 26.10 15.30 -23.11
CA ALA A 550 25.66 15.50 -24.49
C ALA A 550 24.74 14.36 -24.96
N GLU A 551 25.00 13.16 -24.47
CA GLU A 551 24.18 12.00 -24.77
C GLU A 551 22.84 11.99 -24.04
N LEU A 552 22.81 12.36 -22.75
CA LEU A 552 21.54 12.56 -22.04
C LEU A 552 20.67 13.61 -22.75
N GLU A 553 21.28 14.71 -23.22
CA GLU A 553 20.58 15.71 -24.03
C GLU A 553 20.02 15.13 -25.34
N ALA A 554 20.80 14.30 -26.04
CA ALA A 554 20.37 13.65 -27.28
C ALA A 554 19.21 12.67 -27.04
N LEU A 555 19.29 11.85 -25.98
CA LEU A 555 18.25 10.90 -25.60
C LEU A 555 16.97 11.62 -25.12
N ALA A 556 17.09 12.71 -24.38
CA ALA A 556 15.95 13.55 -23.99
C ALA A 556 15.21 14.11 -25.22
N ALA A 557 15.96 14.51 -26.26
CA ALA A 557 15.42 15.08 -27.49
C ALA A 557 14.99 14.05 -28.54
N ASP A 558 15.23 12.75 -28.37
CA ASP A 558 14.87 11.74 -29.37
C ASP A 558 13.39 11.34 -29.25
N PRO A 559 12.52 11.74 -30.22
CA PRO A 559 11.08 11.45 -30.17
C PRO A 559 10.77 9.97 -30.37
N ARG A 560 11.74 9.15 -30.80
CA ARG A 560 11.57 7.70 -30.97
C ARG A 560 11.68 6.95 -29.64
N LEU A 561 12.19 7.60 -28.59
CA LEU A 561 12.29 6.99 -27.27
C LEU A 561 10.96 7.04 -26.51
N PRO A 562 10.68 6.06 -25.64
CA PRO A 562 9.57 6.16 -24.70
C PRO A 562 9.72 7.44 -23.84
N ARG A 563 8.64 8.22 -23.67
CA ARG A 563 8.60 9.44 -22.82
C ARG A 563 9.26 9.20 -21.49
N VAL A 564 8.94 8.10 -20.81
CA VAL A 564 9.49 7.79 -19.49
C VAL A 564 11.03 7.81 -19.52
N ALA A 565 11.65 7.20 -20.53
CA ALA A 565 13.10 7.26 -20.73
C ALA A 565 13.60 8.69 -21.03
N ARG A 566 12.87 9.44 -21.87
CA ARG A 566 13.18 10.86 -22.15
C ARG A 566 13.12 11.73 -20.89
N LEU A 567 12.11 11.54 -20.03
CA LEU A 567 11.96 12.23 -18.75
C LEU A 567 13.12 11.90 -17.80
N GLY A 568 13.52 10.62 -17.74
CA GLY A 568 14.72 10.21 -16.99
C GLY A 568 15.99 10.88 -17.50
N ALA A 569 16.14 11.03 -18.82
CA ALA A 569 17.26 11.77 -19.40
C ALA A 569 17.23 13.26 -19.06
N ILE A 570 16.05 13.91 -19.10
CA ILE A 570 15.88 15.32 -18.68
C ILE A 570 16.28 15.50 -17.22
N GLN A 571 15.81 14.62 -16.34
CA GLN A 571 16.21 14.62 -14.92
C GLN A 571 17.72 14.42 -14.76
N GLY A 572 18.32 13.57 -15.58
CA GLY A 572 19.77 13.38 -15.65
C GLY A 572 20.50 14.68 -16.04
N VAL A 573 20.09 15.34 -17.12
CA VAL A 573 20.67 16.63 -17.55
C VAL A 573 20.53 17.69 -16.46
N ALA A 574 19.36 17.79 -15.82
CA ALA A 574 19.09 18.72 -14.73
C ALA A 574 20.03 18.50 -13.54
N SER A 575 20.22 17.23 -13.15
CA SER A 575 21.08 16.85 -12.04
C SER A 575 22.57 17.10 -12.35
N ALA A 576 22.98 16.93 -13.61
CA ALA A 576 24.37 17.08 -14.04
C ALA A 576 24.79 18.54 -14.28
N SER A 577 23.91 19.35 -14.89
CA SER A 577 24.23 20.71 -15.31
C SER A 577 22.97 21.57 -15.49
N PRO A 578 22.67 22.50 -14.56
CA PRO A 578 21.57 23.45 -14.71
C PRO A 578 21.65 24.29 -15.99
N ALA A 579 22.86 24.58 -16.47
CA ALA A 579 23.07 25.30 -17.73
C ALA A 579 22.65 24.46 -18.95
N ALA A 580 23.01 23.17 -18.97
CA ALA A 580 22.56 22.25 -20.01
C ALA A 580 21.05 22.02 -19.95
N ALA A 581 20.46 21.97 -18.76
CA ALA A 581 19.01 21.87 -18.59
C ALA A 581 18.26 23.06 -19.21
N ARG A 582 18.74 24.30 -18.99
CA ARG A 582 18.19 25.49 -19.67
C ARG A 582 18.33 25.42 -21.18
N ALA A 583 19.49 24.98 -21.69
CA ALA A 583 19.71 24.83 -23.12
C ALA A 583 18.80 23.75 -23.73
N LEU A 584 18.66 22.62 -23.05
CA LEU A 584 17.76 21.53 -23.43
C LEU A 584 16.31 21.99 -23.43
N ALA A 585 15.87 22.69 -22.39
CA ALA A 585 14.52 23.27 -22.34
C ALA A 585 14.26 24.19 -23.52
N ALA A 586 15.19 25.10 -23.85
CA ALA A 586 15.05 25.97 -25.00
C ALA A 586 14.93 25.20 -26.34
N ARG A 587 15.60 24.05 -26.48
CA ARG A 587 15.48 23.17 -27.67
C ARG A 587 14.18 22.37 -27.70
N LEU A 588 13.60 22.07 -26.53
CA LEU A 588 12.36 21.31 -26.39
C LEU A 588 11.11 22.20 -26.25
N ILE A 589 11.26 23.52 -26.39
CA ILE A 589 10.13 24.43 -26.60
C ILE A 589 9.46 24.00 -27.91
N ALA A 590 8.17 23.64 -27.84
CA ALA A 590 7.41 22.98 -28.91
C ALA A 590 7.79 21.52 -29.21
N ASP A 591 8.25 20.74 -28.23
CA ASP A 591 8.24 19.28 -28.36
C ASP A 591 6.80 18.78 -28.60
N PRO A 592 6.56 17.84 -29.53
CA PRO A 592 5.21 17.31 -29.75
C PRO A 592 4.64 16.55 -28.55
N ASP A 593 5.48 16.16 -27.58
CA ASP A 593 5.07 15.59 -26.31
C ASP A 593 5.08 16.69 -25.22
N GLU A 594 3.93 17.30 -24.97
CA GLU A 594 3.81 18.42 -24.01
C GLU A 594 4.36 18.10 -22.61
N VAL A 595 4.34 16.84 -22.19
CA VAL A 595 4.89 16.42 -20.89
C VAL A 595 6.40 16.56 -20.89
N VAL A 596 7.06 16.24 -22.01
CA VAL A 596 8.51 16.40 -22.18
C VAL A 596 8.89 17.88 -22.18
N GLU A 597 8.15 18.72 -22.90
CA GLU A 597 8.34 20.16 -22.89
C GLU A 597 8.20 20.73 -21.46
N ARG A 598 7.08 20.45 -20.78
CA ARG A 598 6.84 20.93 -19.40
C ARG A 598 7.92 20.46 -18.43
N MET A 599 8.34 19.19 -18.52
CA MET A 599 9.40 18.66 -17.68
C MET A 599 10.75 19.33 -17.96
N ALA A 600 11.09 19.60 -19.22
CA ALA A 600 12.32 20.29 -19.57
C ALA A 600 12.33 21.73 -19.05
N ILE A 601 11.21 22.46 -19.17
CA ILE A 601 11.04 23.80 -18.61
C ILE A 601 11.16 23.76 -17.08
N HIS A 602 10.57 22.76 -16.43
CA HIS A 602 10.67 22.58 -14.98
C HIS A 602 12.12 22.31 -14.55
N ALA A 603 12.80 21.38 -15.21
CA ALA A 603 14.20 21.03 -14.97
C ALA A 603 15.19 22.18 -15.18
N ALA A 604 14.82 23.19 -15.97
CA ALA A 604 15.62 24.38 -16.25
C ALA A 604 15.52 25.47 -15.15
N ARG A 605 14.52 25.38 -14.29
CA ARG A 605 14.31 26.26 -13.13
C ARG A 605 15.06 25.72 -11.93
#